data_AF-A0A7S1WWH5-F1
#
_entry.id   AF-A0A7S1WWH5-F1
#
_cell.length_a   1.000
_cell.length_b   1.000
_cell.length_c   1.000
_cell.angle_alpha   90.00
_cell.angle_beta   90.00
_cell.angle_gamma   90.00
#
_symmetry.space_group_name_H-M   'P 1'
#
loop_
_entity.id
_entity.type
_entity.pdbx_description
1 polymer ?
#
loop_
_entity_poly.entity_id
_entity_poly.type
_entity_poly.pdbx_seq_one_letter_code
_entity_poly.pdbx_strand_id
1 'polypeptide(L)'
;AATWKGDADSRPGFIAGRLAVQRAMDERTITSYNVYWSNSSTSRGPLVGTIPAIGFHGPRCTGPSCPLINMTEIAGGFRMERSNYTNHEMAVVAASGPGVVKITRFDTEAFFDILKVGRETFHGKLAVPREIP
;
A
#
# COMPACT_ATOMS: atom_id res chain seq x y z
N ALA A 1 7.45 -11.00 2.37
CA ALA A 1 7.56 -12.33 3.01
C ALA A 1 6.73 -13.33 2.21
N ALA A 2 7.00 -14.64 2.31
CA ALA A 2 6.17 -15.66 1.68
C ALA A 2 5.69 -16.67 2.74
N THR A 3 4.47 -17.14 2.62
CA THR A 3 3.86 -18.12 3.52
C THR A 3 3.26 -19.26 2.72
N TRP A 4 3.50 -20.48 3.18
CA TRP A 4 2.96 -21.71 2.59
C TRP A 4 2.19 -22.47 3.66
N LYS A 5 1.01 -22.99 3.30
CA LYS A 5 0.07 -23.61 4.25
C LYS A 5 0.29 -25.11 4.49
N GLY A 6 1.38 -25.68 4.00
CA GLY A 6 1.62 -27.13 4.10
C GLY A 6 1.22 -27.89 2.84
N ASP A 7 1.58 -29.16 2.83
CA ASP A 7 1.31 -30.07 1.73
C ASP A 7 -0.15 -30.52 1.77
N ALA A 8 -0.85 -30.27 0.68
CA ALA A 8 -2.24 -30.66 0.48
C ALA A 8 -2.38 -31.92 -0.39
N ASP A 9 -1.28 -32.46 -0.94
CA ASP A 9 -1.30 -33.71 -1.70
C ASP A 9 -0.96 -34.89 -0.78
N SER A 10 -1.75 -35.95 -0.85
CA SER A 10 -1.54 -37.16 -0.04
C SER A 10 -0.70 -38.24 -0.74
N ARG A 11 -0.37 -38.04 -2.03
CA ARG A 11 0.41 -39.01 -2.80
C ARG A 11 1.90 -38.91 -2.44
N PRO A 12 2.57 -40.04 -2.18
CA PRO A 12 4.01 -40.03 -1.96
C PRO A 12 4.77 -39.41 -3.14
N GLY A 13 5.64 -38.44 -2.85
CA GLY A 13 6.47 -37.76 -3.85
C GLY A 13 5.82 -36.58 -4.57
N PHE A 14 4.59 -36.20 -4.20
CA PHE A 14 3.91 -35.02 -4.73
C PHE A 14 3.76 -33.98 -3.63
N ILE A 15 3.79 -32.70 -4.02
CA ILE A 15 3.52 -31.57 -3.13
C ILE A 15 2.48 -30.68 -3.78
N ALA A 16 1.47 -30.28 -3.03
CA ALA A 16 0.49 -29.29 -3.44
C ALA A 16 0.22 -28.30 -2.31
N GLY A 17 -0.25 -27.11 -2.63
CA GLY A 17 -0.65 -26.15 -1.60
C GLY A 17 -0.68 -24.73 -2.11
N ARG A 18 -1.22 -23.84 -1.27
CA ARG A 18 -1.31 -22.41 -1.59
C ARG A 18 -0.09 -21.68 -1.03
N LEU A 19 0.69 -21.10 -1.94
CA LEU A 19 1.73 -20.12 -1.62
C LEU A 19 1.11 -18.72 -1.63
N ALA A 20 1.34 -17.95 -0.57
CA ALA A 20 1.01 -16.53 -0.50
C ALA A 20 2.30 -15.72 -0.45
N VAL A 21 2.38 -14.67 -1.27
CA VAL A 21 3.50 -13.72 -1.26
C VAL A 21 2.98 -12.38 -0.78
N GLN A 22 3.53 -11.91 0.33
CA GLN A 22 3.39 -10.53 0.75
C GLN A 22 4.30 -9.67 -0.13
N ARG A 23 3.64 -8.84 -0.93
CA ARG A 23 4.26 -7.87 -1.84
C ARG A 23 5.12 -6.86 -1.08
N ALA A 24 6.12 -6.32 -1.75
CA ALA A 24 6.88 -5.18 -1.28
C ALA A 24 5.98 -3.94 -1.16
N MET A 25 6.32 -3.04 -0.24
CA MET A 25 5.65 -1.73 -0.14
C MET A 25 5.92 -0.85 -1.37
N ASP A 26 7.08 -1.04 -2.00
CA ASP A 26 7.50 -0.33 -3.20
C ASP A 26 7.89 -1.33 -4.29
N GLU A 27 7.05 -1.43 -5.33
CA GLU A 27 7.29 -2.25 -6.51
C GLU A 27 7.81 -1.43 -7.71
N ARG A 28 8.31 -0.20 -7.54
CA ARG A 28 8.76 0.66 -8.66
C ARG A 28 9.77 0.00 -9.59
N THR A 29 10.67 -0.76 -9.00
CA THR A 29 11.75 -1.47 -9.69
C THR A 29 11.51 -2.97 -9.77
N ILE A 30 10.40 -3.46 -9.21
CA ILE A 30 10.06 -4.88 -9.16
C ILE A 30 9.10 -5.17 -10.30
N THR A 31 9.50 -6.05 -11.22
CA THR A 31 8.64 -6.51 -12.31
C THR A 31 7.93 -7.83 -11.97
N SER A 32 8.54 -8.66 -11.13
CA SER A 32 7.95 -9.92 -10.69
C SER A 32 8.63 -10.51 -9.45
N TYR A 33 7.93 -11.44 -8.80
CA TYR A 33 8.45 -12.31 -7.76
C TYR A 33 8.62 -13.72 -8.32
N ASN A 34 9.86 -14.17 -8.44
CA ASN A 34 10.17 -15.52 -8.88
C ASN A 34 10.19 -16.49 -7.70
N VAL A 35 9.50 -17.62 -7.86
CA VAL A 35 9.42 -18.70 -6.88
C VAL A 35 10.27 -19.85 -7.38
N TYR A 36 11.22 -20.30 -6.55
CA TYR A 36 12.16 -21.35 -6.90
C TYR A 36 12.03 -22.52 -5.92
N TRP A 37 12.28 -23.73 -6.40
CA TRP A 37 12.56 -24.85 -5.52
C TRP A 37 13.88 -24.61 -4.80
N SER A 38 14.03 -25.22 -3.64
CA SER A 38 15.28 -25.16 -2.89
C SER A 38 15.46 -26.45 -2.13
N ASN A 39 16.62 -27.07 -2.32
CA ASN A 39 16.96 -28.35 -1.72
C ASN A 39 17.89 -28.16 -0.50
N SER A 40 18.28 -26.92 -0.21
CA SER A 40 19.11 -26.51 0.92
C SER A 40 18.89 -25.03 1.20
N SER A 41 19.07 -24.55 2.43
CA SER A 41 18.82 -23.15 2.80
C SER A 41 19.66 -22.11 2.02
N THR A 42 20.70 -22.55 1.30
CA THR A 42 21.65 -21.67 0.61
C THR A 42 21.62 -21.79 -0.92
N SER A 43 20.94 -22.79 -1.49
CA SER A 43 20.91 -23.00 -2.94
C SER A 43 19.51 -22.80 -3.55
N ARG A 44 19.49 -22.02 -4.63
CA ARG A 44 18.32 -21.82 -5.47
C ARG A 44 18.26 -22.94 -6.51
N GLY A 45 17.19 -23.72 -6.50
CA GLY A 45 16.89 -24.74 -7.50
C GLY A 45 16.09 -24.18 -8.69
N PRO A 46 15.42 -25.06 -9.45
CA PRO A 46 14.64 -24.67 -10.63
C PRO A 46 13.53 -23.66 -10.32
N LEU A 47 13.21 -22.80 -11.30
CA LEU A 47 12.07 -21.88 -11.24
C LEU A 47 10.77 -22.68 -11.28
N VAL A 48 9.91 -22.46 -10.29
CA VAL A 48 8.58 -23.08 -10.18
C VAL A 48 7.53 -22.22 -10.87
N GLY A 49 7.66 -20.90 -10.72
CA GLY A 49 6.73 -19.95 -11.31
C GLY A 49 7.08 -18.51 -10.97
N THR A 50 6.31 -17.60 -11.55
CA THR A 50 6.51 -16.18 -11.42
C THR A 50 5.19 -15.51 -11.10
N ILE A 51 5.19 -14.66 -10.08
CA ILE A 51 4.04 -13.83 -9.70
C ILE A 51 4.33 -12.42 -10.22
N PRO A 52 3.53 -11.87 -11.15
CA PRO A 52 3.77 -10.52 -11.66
C PRO A 52 3.63 -9.48 -10.54
N ALA A 53 4.57 -8.54 -10.52
CA ALA A 53 4.37 -7.31 -9.78
C ALA A 53 3.19 -6.55 -10.40
N ILE A 54 2.40 -5.89 -9.57
CA ILE A 54 1.37 -4.96 -10.05
C ILE A 54 2.07 -3.63 -10.41
N GLY A 55 3.28 -3.43 -9.88
CA GLY A 55 4.03 -2.21 -10.00
C GLY A 55 3.64 -1.24 -8.89
N PHE A 56 4.48 -0.22 -8.71
CA PHE A 56 4.15 0.89 -7.83
C PHE A 56 3.42 1.97 -8.61
N HIS A 57 2.16 2.18 -8.30
CA HIS A 57 1.46 3.39 -8.64
C HIS A 57 1.53 4.34 -7.45
N GLY A 58 2.39 5.35 -7.60
CA GLY A 58 2.40 6.50 -6.70
C GLY A 58 1.00 7.11 -6.58
N PRO A 59 0.77 7.91 -5.53
CA PRO A 59 -0.52 8.50 -5.29
C PRO A 59 -0.94 9.39 -6.46
N ARG A 60 -2.17 9.16 -6.93
CA ARG A 60 -2.80 9.92 -7.98
C ARG A 60 -3.98 10.68 -7.39
N CYS A 61 -3.94 12.01 -7.52
CA CYS A 61 -5.01 12.87 -7.07
C CYS A 61 -6.02 13.11 -8.21
N THR A 62 -7.30 12.95 -7.92
CA THR A 62 -8.41 13.32 -8.81
C THR A 62 -9.41 14.25 -8.10
N GLY A 63 -10.01 15.17 -8.84
CA GLY A 63 -10.98 16.13 -8.31
C GLY A 63 -10.56 17.60 -8.44
N PRO A 64 -11.50 18.53 -8.25
CA PRO A 64 -11.29 19.96 -8.49
C PRO A 64 -10.23 20.58 -7.57
N SER A 65 -10.04 20.05 -6.37
CA SER A 65 -9.09 20.62 -5.40
C SER A 65 -7.67 20.04 -5.51
N CYS A 66 -7.43 19.05 -6.38
CA CYS A 66 -6.10 18.46 -6.54
C CYS A 66 -4.99 19.44 -6.95
N PRO A 67 -5.22 20.44 -7.83
CA PRO A 67 -4.20 21.45 -8.13
C PRO A 67 -3.79 22.30 -6.93
N LEU A 68 -4.60 22.29 -5.85
CA LEU A 68 -4.35 23.04 -4.62
C LEU A 68 -3.65 22.18 -3.55
N ILE A 69 -3.49 20.89 -3.79
CA ILE A 69 -2.78 19.96 -2.90
C ILE A 69 -1.33 19.90 -3.33
N ASN A 70 -0.43 20.31 -2.44
CA ASN A 70 1.00 20.14 -2.66
C ASN A 70 1.38 18.69 -2.38
N MET A 71 1.88 17.99 -3.40
CA MET A 71 2.32 16.61 -3.30
C MET A 71 3.82 16.53 -3.59
N THR A 72 4.59 16.14 -2.58
CA THR A 72 6.05 16.06 -2.67
C THR A 72 6.51 14.64 -2.38
N GLU A 73 7.42 14.14 -3.21
CA GLU A 73 8.05 12.84 -2.97
C GLU A 73 9.10 12.99 -1.84
N ILE A 74 9.09 12.04 -0.91
CA ILE A 74 10.00 11.98 0.22
C ILE A 74 10.62 10.59 0.32
N ALA A 75 11.68 10.45 1.11
CA ALA A 75 12.25 9.13 1.39
C ALA A 75 11.18 8.20 1.98
N GLY A 76 10.85 7.14 1.23
CA GLY A 76 9.87 6.13 1.64
C GLY A 76 8.40 6.47 1.38
N GLY A 77 8.06 7.56 0.66
CA GLY A 77 6.66 7.83 0.32
C GLY A 77 6.39 9.22 -0.25
N PHE A 78 5.19 9.73 0.04
CA PHE A 78 4.72 11.03 -0.43
C PHE A 78 4.17 11.84 0.74
N ARG A 79 4.52 13.13 0.77
CA ARG A 79 3.93 14.12 1.65
C ARG A 79 2.89 14.91 0.89
N MET A 80 1.70 15.03 1.47
CA MET A 80 0.58 15.79 0.90
C MET A 80 0.15 16.87 1.88
N GLU A 81 0.00 18.09 1.38
CA GLU A 81 -0.35 19.24 2.20
C GLU A 81 -1.35 20.15 1.50
N ARG A 82 -2.29 20.67 2.28
CA ARG A 82 -3.29 21.65 1.88
C ARG A 82 -3.45 22.68 3.00
N SER A 83 -3.41 23.96 2.66
CA SER A 83 -3.59 25.09 3.59
C SER A 83 -4.47 26.17 2.96
N ASN A 84 -5.30 26.88 3.74
CA ASN A 84 -6.25 27.86 3.21
C ASN A 84 -7.32 27.20 2.32
N TYR A 85 -8.04 26.24 2.91
CA TYR A 85 -9.17 25.58 2.26
C TYR A 85 -10.46 26.37 2.44
N THR A 86 -11.39 26.14 1.54
CA THR A 86 -12.70 26.79 1.45
C THR A 86 -13.81 25.75 1.43
N ASN A 87 -15.06 26.21 1.51
CA ASN A 87 -16.23 25.33 1.52
C ASN A 87 -16.36 24.54 0.20
N HIS A 88 -16.83 23.29 0.30
CA HIS A 88 -17.14 22.39 -0.83
C HIS A 88 -15.94 21.95 -1.69
N GLU A 89 -14.75 21.89 -1.09
CA GLU A 89 -13.59 21.28 -1.72
C GLU A 89 -13.66 19.75 -1.75
N MET A 90 -13.15 19.15 -2.83
CA MET A 90 -13.12 17.70 -2.99
C MET A 90 -11.86 17.27 -3.74
N ALA A 91 -11.14 16.34 -3.14
CA ALA A 91 -10.03 15.64 -3.76
C ALA A 91 -10.05 14.18 -3.29
N VAL A 92 -9.69 13.28 -4.21
CA VAL A 92 -9.52 11.86 -3.94
C VAL A 92 -8.10 11.50 -4.30
N VAL A 93 -7.36 10.98 -3.33
CA VAL A 93 -6.01 10.46 -3.57
C VAL A 93 -6.07 8.94 -3.52
N ALA A 94 -5.66 8.30 -4.61
CA ALA A 94 -5.56 6.85 -4.70
C ALA A 94 -4.10 6.44 -4.87
N ALA A 95 -3.64 5.46 -4.09
CA ALA A 95 -2.32 4.85 -4.21
C ALA A 95 -2.45 3.32 -4.24
N SER A 96 -1.50 2.63 -4.87
CA SER A 96 -1.49 1.16 -4.89
C SER A 96 -0.61 0.57 -3.79
N GLY A 97 -0.99 -0.62 -3.32
CA GLY A 97 -0.15 -1.47 -2.47
C GLY A 97 -0.50 -1.42 -0.99
N PRO A 98 0.12 -2.29 -0.18
CA PRO A 98 0.10 -2.15 1.27
C PRO A 98 0.89 -0.88 1.65
N GLY A 99 0.30 0.01 2.42
CA GLY A 99 0.93 1.26 2.81
C GLY A 99 0.28 1.83 4.06
N VAL A 100 1.00 2.69 4.76
CA VAL A 100 0.50 3.35 5.97
C VAL A 100 0.26 4.82 5.66
N VAL A 101 -0.95 5.30 5.94
CA VAL A 101 -1.26 6.72 5.94
C VAL A 101 -0.95 7.29 7.31
N LYS A 102 0.00 8.22 7.36
CA LYS A 102 0.38 8.94 8.58
C LYS A 102 -0.16 10.37 8.55
N ILE A 103 -1.16 10.62 9.37
CA ILE A 103 -1.70 11.97 9.57
C ILE A 103 -0.81 12.69 10.59
N THR A 104 -0.02 13.64 10.12
CA THR A 104 0.92 14.42 10.95
C THR A 104 0.33 15.75 11.41
N ARG A 105 -0.66 16.28 10.69
CA ARG A 105 -1.44 17.47 11.04
C ARG A 105 -2.83 17.34 10.43
N PHE A 106 -3.85 17.68 11.22
CA PHE A 106 -5.23 17.76 10.74
C PHE A 106 -5.99 18.73 11.65
N ASP A 107 -6.40 19.85 11.07
CA ASP A 107 -7.15 20.90 11.75
C ASP A 107 -8.22 21.39 10.77
N THR A 108 -9.44 20.91 10.96
CA THR A 108 -10.57 21.22 10.10
C THR A 108 -11.82 21.56 10.90
N GLU A 109 -12.90 22.00 10.25
CA GLU A 109 -14.17 22.24 10.93
C GLU A 109 -14.83 20.91 11.31
N ALA A 110 -15.19 20.77 12.59
CA ALA A 110 -15.81 19.54 13.09
C ALA A 110 -17.15 19.29 12.39
N PHE A 111 -17.34 18.07 11.87
CA PHE A 111 -18.54 17.60 11.15
C PHE A 111 -18.80 18.19 9.76
N PHE A 112 -17.97 19.12 9.27
CA PHE A 112 -18.11 19.70 7.93
C PHE A 112 -17.01 19.21 7.00
N ASP A 113 -15.75 19.36 7.43
CA ASP A 113 -14.59 18.98 6.64
C ASP A 113 -14.14 17.57 7.02
N ILE A 114 -14.37 16.64 6.10
CA ILE A 114 -14.20 15.21 6.35
C ILE A 114 -13.02 14.66 5.57
N LEU A 115 -12.07 14.04 6.27
CA LEU A 115 -11.07 13.16 5.69
C LEU A 115 -11.51 11.70 5.88
N LYS A 116 -11.48 10.93 4.79
CA LYS A 116 -11.69 9.48 4.83
C LYS A 116 -10.40 8.78 4.43
N VAL A 117 -9.96 7.84 5.26
CA VAL A 117 -8.81 6.99 4.97
C VAL A 117 -9.23 5.54 5.19
N GLY A 118 -9.36 4.78 4.10
CA GLY A 118 -9.95 3.45 4.15
C GLY A 118 -11.37 3.50 4.70
N ARG A 119 -11.59 2.89 5.87
CA ARG A 119 -12.88 2.87 6.58
C ARG A 119 -13.00 3.92 7.68
N GLU A 120 -11.89 4.55 8.05
CA GLU A 120 -11.85 5.55 9.11
C GLU A 120 -12.28 6.92 8.57
N THR A 121 -13.03 7.64 9.39
CA THR A 121 -13.52 8.99 9.08
C THR A 121 -13.04 9.95 10.15
N PHE A 122 -12.52 11.10 9.71
CA PHE A 122 -11.92 12.12 10.57
C PHE A 122 -12.49 13.49 10.24
N HIS A 123 -12.66 14.32 11.26
CA HIS A 123 -13.07 15.72 11.15
C HIS A 123 -12.62 16.48 12.40
N GLY A 124 -12.59 17.81 12.36
CA GLY A 124 -12.21 18.61 13.52
C GLY A 124 -10.71 18.58 13.79
N LYS A 125 -10.34 18.65 15.08
CA LYS A 125 -8.95 18.50 15.53
C LYS A 125 -8.66 17.06 15.92
N LEU A 126 -7.56 16.52 15.40
CA LEU A 126 -7.08 15.19 15.76
C LEU A 126 -5.87 15.26 16.70
N ALA A 127 -5.79 14.31 17.62
CA ALA A 127 -4.52 13.98 18.27
C ALA A 127 -3.60 13.30 17.24
N VAL A 128 -2.46 13.93 16.96
CA VAL A 128 -1.48 13.50 15.95
C VAL A 128 -0.12 13.23 16.60
N PRO A 129 0.74 12.37 16.02
CA PRO A 129 0.54 11.64 14.76
C PRO A 129 -0.45 10.47 14.90
N ARG A 130 -1.21 10.21 13.82
CA ARG A 130 -2.10 9.03 13.72
C ARG A 130 -1.74 8.21 12.49
N GLU A 131 -1.56 6.90 12.67
CA GLU A 131 -1.17 5.97 11.62
C GLU A 131 -2.32 5.02 11.28
N ILE A 132 -2.55 4.80 9.98
CA ILE A 132 -3.66 4.00 9.45
C ILE A 132 -3.05 3.03 8.42
N PRO A 133 -3.11 1.71 8.66
CA PRO A 133 -2.57 0.69 7.77
C PRO A 133 -3.45 0.41 6.54
#